data_AF-A0A183CSN4-F1
#
_entry.id   AF-A0A183CSN4-F1
#
_cell.length_a   1.000
_cell.length_b   1.000
_cell.length_c   1.000
_cell.angle_alpha   90.00
_cell.angle_beta   90.00
_cell.angle_gamma   90.00
#
_symmetry.space_group_name_H-M   'P 1'
#
loop_
_entity.id
_entity.type
_entity.pdbx_description
1 polymer ?
#
loop_
_entity_poly.entity_id
_entity_poly.type
_entity_poly.pdbx_seq_one_letter_code
_entity_poly.pdbx_strand_id
1 'polypeptide(L)'
;MRIDQIGQGFSARAYGIVGDEILPVLKVAFVLYVALYGVQLIMGTAKISVGEFVGRTVRLLFILTLTQNWEVFNSLFYRWLSDTPEDVGRAILAASSTGITEPTNGLSMIVATASNAGAALAQQSGYFTILPSLLGGIIMFLAWIVAGIALAILMIAKVAMWVLIGTGPIFIGCMLFHQTRNLGAAWFAQILHYSIIPMFVYVVVAFLIAALNPEL
;
A
#
# COMPACT_ATOMS: atom_id res chain seq x y z
N MET A 1 -9.35 -0.81 11.19
CA MET A 1 -10.60 -1.56 10.86
C MET A 1 -11.64 -0.74 10.10
N ARG A 2 -12.28 0.32 10.64
CA ARG A 2 -13.37 1.01 9.90
C ARG A 2 -12.89 1.74 8.64
N ILE A 3 -11.69 2.33 8.69
CA ILE A 3 -11.08 3.05 7.55
C ILE A 3 -10.67 2.07 6.44
N ASP A 4 -10.15 0.90 6.79
CA ASP A 4 -9.69 -0.11 5.84
C ASP A 4 -10.86 -0.75 5.08
N GLN A 5 -11.97 -1.00 5.78
CA GLN A 5 -13.20 -1.49 5.17
C GLN A 5 -13.79 -0.48 4.17
N ILE A 6 -13.73 0.82 4.47
CA ILE A 6 -14.16 1.87 3.55
C ILE A 6 -13.29 1.86 2.30
N GLY A 7 -11.97 1.80 2.49
CA GLY A 7 -11.00 1.74 1.41
C GLY A 7 -11.17 0.52 0.50
N GLN A 8 -11.31 -0.66 1.09
CA GLN A 8 -11.58 -1.90 0.36
C GLN A 8 -12.89 -1.80 -0.44
N GLY A 9 -13.96 -1.28 0.16
CA GLY A 9 -15.24 -1.09 -0.51
C GLY A 9 -15.16 -0.10 -1.68
N PHE A 10 -14.41 0.99 -1.51
CA PHE A 10 -14.12 1.94 -2.60
C PHE A 10 -13.36 1.25 -3.74
N SER A 11 -12.24 0.57 -3.42
CA SER A 11 -11.43 -0.14 -4.41
C SER A 11 -12.23 -1.21 -5.13
N ALA A 12 -13.06 -2.00 -4.44
CA ALA A 12 -13.87 -3.04 -5.04
C ALA A 12 -14.86 -2.47 -6.07
N ARG A 13 -15.55 -1.38 -5.72
CA ARG A 13 -16.49 -0.70 -6.63
C ARG A 13 -15.76 -0.09 -7.82
N ALA A 14 -14.67 0.62 -7.58
CA ALA A 14 -13.85 1.20 -8.63
C ALA A 14 -13.31 0.13 -9.58
N TYR A 15 -12.81 -1.00 -9.03
CA TYR A 15 -12.32 -2.13 -9.79
C TYR A 15 -13.41 -2.72 -10.70
N GLY A 16 -14.63 -2.91 -10.18
CA GLY A 16 -15.76 -3.38 -10.96
C GLY A 16 -16.10 -2.42 -12.12
N ILE A 17 -16.28 -1.13 -11.81
CA ILE A 17 -16.61 -0.10 -12.81
C ILE A 17 -15.53 -0.03 -13.89
N VAL A 18 -14.26 0.09 -13.49
CA VAL A 18 -13.14 0.18 -14.43
C VAL A 18 -13.03 -1.09 -15.26
N GLY A 19 -13.20 -2.27 -14.65
CA GLY A 19 -13.20 -3.55 -15.34
C GLY A 19 -14.27 -3.65 -16.41
N ASP A 20 -15.49 -3.20 -16.12
CA ASP A 20 -16.62 -3.22 -17.05
C ASP A 20 -16.39 -2.25 -18.24
N GLU A 21 -15.88 -1.05 -17.98
CA GLU A 21 -15.62 -0.04 -19.02
C GLU A 21 -14.49 -0.43 -19.98
N ILE A 22 -13.44 -1.09 -19.48
CA ILE A 22 -12.32 -1.50 -20.34
C ILE A 22 -12.56 -2.82 -21.07
N LEU A 23 -13.54 -3.62 -20.60
CA LEU A 23 -13.79 -4.96 -21.14
C LEU A 23 -14.03 -4.98 -22.65
N PRO A 24 -14.83 -4.06 -23.26
CA PRO A 24 -15.02 -4.03 -24.71
C PRO A 24 -13.70 -3.80 -25.45
N VAL A 25 -12.89 -2.85 -24.97
CA VAL A 25 -11.59 -2.54 -25.57
C VAL A 25 -10.66 -3.75 -25.48
N LEU A 26 -10.62 -4.41 -24.32
CA LEU A 26 -9.79 -5.59 -24.10
C LEU A 26 -10.23 -6.76 -24.99
N LYS A 27 -11.54 -6.96 -25.18
CA LYS A 27 -12.10 -7.97 -26.09
C LYS A 27 -11.71 -7.70 -27.55
N VAL A 28 -11.85 -6.46 -28.02
CA VAL A 28 -11.45 -6.10 -29.41
C VAL A 28 -9.95 -6.29 -29.59
N ALA A 29 -9.14 -5.81 -28.66
CA ALA A 29 -7.70 -5.95 -28.71
C ALA A 29 -7.27 -7.43 -28.63
N PHE A 30 -8.00 -8.26 -27.88
CA PHE A 30 -7.82 -9.71 -27.84
C PHE A 30 -8.15 -10.38 -29.19
N VAL A 31 -9.31 -10.07 -29.78
CA VAL A 31 -9.70 -10.62 -31.09
C VAL A 31 -8.67 -10.25 -32.16
N LEU A 32 -8.21 -8.99 -32.17
CA LEU A 32 -7.15 -8.54 -33.07
C LEU A 32 -5.83 -9.27 -32.81
N TYR A 33 -5.44 -9.44 -31.54
CA TYR A 33 -4.26 -10.20 -31.17
C TYR A 33 -4.35 -11.62 -31.76
N VAL A 34 -5.42 -12.36 -31.48
CA VAL A 34 -5.61 -13.73 -31.99
C VAL A 34 -5.65 -13.77 -33.52
N ALA A 35 -6.32 -12.82 -34.18
CA ALA A 35 -6.39 -12.76 -35.64
C ALA A 35 -4.99 -12.55 -36.26
N LEU A 36 -4.21 -11.60 -35.75
CA LEU A 36 -2.83 -11.35 -36.20
C LEU A 36 -1.94 -12.58 -35.97
N TYR A 37 -2.13 -13.30 -34.86
CA TYR A 37 -1.44 -14.57 -34.63
C TYR A 37 -1.87 -15.67 -35.59
N GLY A 38 -3.17 -15.79 -35.87
CA GLY A 38 -3.72 -16.76 -36.82
C GLY A 38 -3.12 -16.58 -38.22
N VAL A 39 -3.00 -15.33 -38.67
CA VAL A 39 -2.36 -14.98 -39.95
C VAL A 39 -0.88 -15.38 -39.97
N GLN A 40 -0.12 -15.09 -38.91
CA GLN A 40 1.30 -15.51 -38.80
C GLN A 40 1.47 -17.03 -38.81
N LEU A 41 0.52 -17.77 -38.23
CA LEU A 41 0.53 -19.23 -38.23
C LEU A 41 0.25 -19.79 -39.64
N ILE A 42 -0.71 -19.21 -40.37
CA ILE A 42 -1.03 -19.60 -41.75
C ILE A 42 0.12 -19.27 -42.72
N MET A 43 0.76 -18.12 -42.55
CA MET A 43 1.88 -17.69 -43.40
C MET A 43 3.17 -18.49 -43.16
N GLY A 44 3.18 -19.43 -42.20
CA GLY A 44 4.33 -20.28 -41.90
C GLY A 44 5.55 -19.52 -41.37
N THR A 45 5.41 -18.22 -41.10
CA THR A 45 6.48 -17.36 -40.57
C THR A 45 6.77 -17.66 -39.10
N ALA A 46 5.85 -18.36 -38.43
CA ALA A 46 5.97 -18.70 -37.02
C ALA A 46 6.07 -20.23 -36.84
N LYS A 47 7.28 -20.74 -36.54
CA LYS A 47 7.50 -22.12 -36.05
C LYS A 47 7.10 -22.20 -34.57
N ILE A 48 5.82 -22.01 -34.27
CA ILE A 48 5.33 -21.96 -32.88
C ILE A 48 5.03 -23.40 -32.42
N SER A 49 5.59 -23.77 -31.27
CA SER A 49 5.25 -25.04 -30.62
C SER A 49 3.84 -24.97 -30.02
N VAL A 50 3.11 -26.08 -30.00
CA VAL A 50 1.77 -26.17 -29.37
C VAL A 50 1.78 -25.65 -27.93
N GLY A 51 2.88 -25.87 -27.19
CA GLY A 51 3.03 -25.38 -25.82
C GLY A 51 3.04 -23.86 -25.70
N GLU A 52 3.62 -23.15 -26.67
CA GLU A 52 3.63 -21.68 -26.67
C GLU A 52 2.24 -21.11 -26.96
N PHE A 53 1.46 -21.75 -27.83
CA PHE A 53 0.06 -21.39 -28.07
C PHE A 53 -0.80 -21.57 -26.81
N VAL A 54 -0.71 -22.74 -26.17
CA VAL A 54 -1.45 -23.05 -24.93
C VAL A 54 -1.08 -22.06 -23.83
N GLY A 55 0.21 -21.80 -23.62
CA GLY A 55 0.68 -20.88 -22.58
C GLY A 55 0.16 -19.44 -22.77
N ARG A 56 0.04 -18.98 -24.02
CA ARG A 56 -0.54 -17.66 -24.33
C ARG A 56 -2.04 -17.63 -24.06
N THR A 57 -2.78 -18.65 -24.45
CA THR A 57 -4.22 -18.76 -24.19
C THR A 57 -4.54 -18.82 -22.69
N VAL A 58 -3.78 -19.61 -21.92
CA VAL A 58 -3.94 -19.70 -20.46
C VAL A 58 -3.66 -18.36 -19.80
N ARG A 59 -2.56 -17.69 -20.17
CA ARG A 59 -2.25 -16.34 -19.68
C ARG A 59 -3.38 -15.36 -19.93
N LEU A 60 -4.00 -15.46 -21.10
CA LEU A 60 -5.07 -14.57 -21.51
C LEU A 60 -6.33 -14.77 -20.68
N LEU A 61 -6.77 -16.03 -20.54
CA LEU A 61 -7.91 -16.37 -19.70
C LEU A 61 -7.67 -15.89 -18.26
N PHE A 62 -6.47 -16.12 -17.73
CA PHE A 62 -6.09 -15.68 -16.40
C PHE A 62 -6.19 -14.15 -16.23
N ILE A 63 -5.66 -13.37 -17.19
CA ILE A 63 -5.75 -11.90 -17.16
C ILE A 63 -7.20 -11.45 -17.22
N LEU A 64 -8.02 -12.02 -18.11
CA LEU A 64 -9.45 -11.66 -18.20
C LEU A 64 -10.19 -11.97 -16.90
N THR A 65 -9.95 -13.15 -16.30
CA THR A 65 -10.57 -13.52 -15.02
C THR A 65 -10.18 -12.54 -13.93
N LEU A 66 -8.90 -12.15 -13.83
CA LEU A 66 -8.46 -11.17 -12.86
C LEU A 66 -9.16 -9.83 -13.06
N THR A 67 -9.10 -9.29 -14.28
CA THR A 67 -9.67 -7.98 -14.64
C THR A 67 -11.16 -7.87 -14.32
N GLN A 68 -11.93 -8.95 -14.47
CA GLN A 68 -13.38 -8.93 -14.28
C GLN A 68 -13.83 -9.37 -12.88
N ASN A 69 -13.01 -10.09 -12.14
CA ASN A 69 -13.42 -10.72 -10.90
C ASN A 69 -12.67 -10.15 -9.71
N TRP A 70 -13.31 -9.18 -9.04
CA TRP A 70 -12.79 -8.58 -7.83
C TRP A 70 -12.47 -9.63 -6.76
N GLU A 71 -13.30 -10.66 -6.56
CA GLU A 71 -13.07 -11.64 -5.50
C GLU A 71 -11.80 -12.48 -5.76
N VAL A 72 -11.54 -12.82 -7.03
CA VAL A 72 -10.30 -13.50 -7.43
C VAL A 72 -9.10 -12.57 -7.22
N PHE A 73 -9.19 -11.30 -7.65
CA PHE A 73 -8.13 -10.33 -7.41
C PHE A 73 -7.89 -10.09 -5.90
N ASN A 74 -8.96 -10.02 -5.12
CA ASN A 74 -8.93 -9.73 -3.70
C ASN A 74 -8.23 -10.86 -2.92
N SER A 75 -8.59 -12.09 -3.22
CA SER A 75 -8.03 -13.29 -2.59
C SER A 75 -6.57 -13.54 -2.97
N LEU A 76 -6.19 -13.30 -4.23
CA LEU A 76 -4.83 -13.57 -4.71
C LEU A 76 -3.85 -12.43 -4.42
N PHE A 77 -4.30 -11.18 -4.47
CA PHE A 77 -3.42 -10.01 -4.42
C PHE A 77 -3.77 -9.04 -3.31
N TYR A 78 -5.01 -8.52 -3.26
CA TYR A 78 -5.37 -7.42 -2.34
C TYR A 78 -5.06 -7.74 -0.88
N ARG A 79 -5.53 -8.90 -0.39
CA ARG A 79 -5.32 -9.32 1.00
C ARG A 79 -3.85 -9.46 1.33
N TRP A 80 -3.10 -10.12 0.46
CA TRP A 80 -1.66 -10.28 0.67
C TRP A 80 -0.92 -8.93 0.69
N LEU A 81 -1.23 -8.04 -0.25
CA LEU A 81 -0.61 -6.72 -0.35
C LEU A 81 -0.97 -5.82 0.85
N SER A 82 -2.20 -5.90 1.34
CA SER A 82 -2.66 -5.02 2.43
C SER A 82 -2.30 -5.58 3.81
N ASP A 83 -2.53 -6.86 4.03
CA ASP A 83 -2.46 -7.46 5.37
C ASP A 83 -1.02 -7.82 5.74
N THR A 84 -0.23 -8.36 4.80
CA THR A 84 1.12 -8.86 5.11
C THR A 84 2.06 -7.78 5.62
N PRO A 85 2.24 -6.62 4.94
CA PRO A 85 3.16 -5.59 5.42
C PRO A 85 2.70 -4.99 6.74
N GLU A 86 1.38 -4.87 6.95
CA GLU A 86 0.82 -4.39 8.21
C GLU A 86 1.03 -5.38 9.35
N ASP A 87 0.82 -6.68 9.13
CA ASP A 87 1.06 -7.72 10.12
C ASP A 87 2.53 -7.75 10.54
N VAL A 88 3.45 -7.62 9.58
CA VAL A 88 4.88 -7.52 9.86
C VAL A 88 5.18 -6.26 10.67
N GLY A 89 4.63 -5.11 10.28
CA GLY A 89 4.78 -3.85 11.01
C GLY A 89 4.26 -3.94 12.44
N ARG A 90 3.06 -4.53 12.63
CA ARG A 90 2.45 -4.78 13.95
C ARG A 90 3.30 -5.71 14.79
N ALA A 91 3.85 -6.78 14.22
CA ALA A 91 4.70 -7.73 14.93
C ALA A 91 5.98 -7.06 15.44
N ILE A 92 6.62 -6.22 14.63
CA ILE A 92 7.82 -5.47 15.04
C ILE A 92 7.48 -4.45 16.14
N LEU A 93 6.35 -3.77 16.03
CA LEU A 93 5.89 -2.83 17.05
C LEU A 93 5.59 -3.55 18.39
N ALA A 94 4.93 -4.71 18.33
CA ALA A 94 4.65 -5.53 19.50
C ALA A 94 5.93 -6.08 20.16
N ALA A 95 6.98 -6.35 19.37
CA ALA A 95 8.27 -6.76 19.89
C ALA A 95 9.01 -5.67 20.69
N SER A 96 8.57 -4.41 20.63
CA SER A 96 9.18 -3.28 21.35
C SER A 96 8.76 -3.22 22.83
N SER A 97 8.31 -4.34 23.42
CA SER A 97 7.97 -4.53 24.84
C SER A 97 7.00 -3.52 25.48
N THR A 98 6.30 -2.72 24.68
CA THR A 98 5.39 -1.66 25.14
C THR A 98 3.93 -2.08 25.19
N GLY A 99 3.61 -3.28 24.70
CA GLY A 99 2.22 -3.76 24.54
C GLY A 99 1.43 -3.01 23.47
N ILE A 100 2.08 -2.13 22.69
CA ILE A 100 1.47 -1.34 21.63
C ILE A 100 1.47 -2.18 20.36
N THR A 101 0.28 -2.41 19.80
CA THR A 101 0.12 -3.18 18.55
C THR A 101 -0.28 -2.30 17.38
N GLU A 102 -0.76 -1.08 17.63
CA GLU A 102 -1.23 -0.15 16.60
C GLU A 102 -0.34 1.09 16.54
N PRO A 103 0.02 1.56 15.33
CA PRO A 103 0.97 2.65 15.14
C PRO A 103 0.38 3.98 15.64
N THR A 104 -0.94 4.16 15.54
CA THR A 104 -1.64 5.34 16.05
C THR A 104 -1.49 5.45 17.57
N ASN A 105 -1.59 4.33 18.27
CA ASN A 105 -1.39 4.28 19.72
C ASN A 105 0.08 4.56 20.06
N GLY A 106 1.02 4.03 19.27
CA GLY A 106 2.44 4.33 19.41
C GLY A 106 2.76 5.82 19.23
N LEU A 107 2.19 6.45 18.20
CA LEU A 107 2.32 7.89 17.96
C LEU A 107 1.69 8.72 19.08
N SER A 108 0.51 8.34 19.57
CA SER A 108 -0.10 8.98 20.74
C SER A 108 0.76 8.85 21.99
N MET A 109 1.40 7.71 22.21
CA MET A 109 2.34 7.51 23.32
C MET A 109 3.57 8.41 23.19
N ILE A 110 4.18 8.51 22.00
CA ILE A 110 5.30 9.42 21.75
C ILE A 110 4.92 10.87 22.10
N VAL A 111 3.75 11.32 21.65
CA VAL A 111 3.24 12.68 21.95
C VAL A 111 2.97 12.85 23.45
N ALA A 112 2.35 11.87 24.10
CA ALA A 112 2.05 11.93 25.53
C ALA A 112 3.32 11.98 26.38
N THR A 113 4.31 11.14 26.08
CA THR A 113 5.60 11.13 26.78
C THR A 113 6.34 12.44 26.59
N ALA A 114 6.39 12.98 25.36
CA ALA A 114 6.99 14.28 25.10
C ALA A 114 6.28 15.43 25.82
N SER A 115 4.94 15.38 25.88
CA SER A 115 4.13 16.36 26.61
C SER A 115 4.39 16.31 28.13
N ASN A 116 4.50 15.11 28.70
CA ASN A 116 4.81 14.92 30.12
C ASN A 116 6.24 15.41 30.45
N ALA A 117 7.22 15.10 29.61
CA ALA A 117 8.59 15.59 29.76
C ALA A 117 8.65 17.12 29.66
N GLY A 118 7.92 17.71 28.70
CA GLY A 118 7.80 19.15 28.56
C GLY A 118 7.15 19.82 29.78
N ALA A 119 6.08 19.22 30.32
CA ALA A 119 5.42 19.70 31.52
C ALA A 119 6.32 19.62 32.77
N ALA A 120 7.12 18.56 32.91
CA ALA A 120 8.09 18.44 34.01
C ALA A 120 9.17 19.52 33.96
N LEU A 121 9.69 19.82 32.76
CA LEU A 121 10.64 20.92 32.56
C LEU A 121 10.00 22.29 32.87
N ALA A 122 8.73 22.47 32.52
CA ALA A 122 7.98 23.68 32.84
C ALA A 122 7.71 23.84 34.36
N GLN A 123 7.57 22.74 35.11
CA GLN A 123 7.45 22.78 36.56
C GLN A 123 8.78 23.06 37.26
N GLN A 124 9.91 22.67 36.66
CA GLN A 124 11.25 23.00 37.16
C GLN A 124 11.68 24.44 36.89
N SER A 125 11.07 25.13 35.92
CA SER A 125 11.26 26.56 35.74
C SER A 125 10.66 27.35 36.89
N GLY A 126 11.50 28.02 37.69
CA GLY A 126 11.05 29.01 38.67
C GLY A 126 10.48 30.26 38.01
N TYR A 127 9.84 31.14 38.80
CA TYR A 127 9.19 32.38 38.34
C TYR A 127 10.11 33.31 37.51
N PHE A 128 11.43 33.17 37.65
CA PHE A 128 12.44 33.98 36.96
C PHE A 128 13.26 33.22 35.89
N THR A 129 12.98 31.93 35.64
CA THR A 129 13.75 31.10 34.69
C THR A 129 12.86 30.59 33.57
N ILE A 130 12.89 31.29 32.43
CA ILE A 130 12.00 31.00 31.27
C ILE A 130 12.58 29.89 30.38
N LEU A 131 13.89 29.64 30.43
CA LEU A 131 14.59 28.72 29.53
C LEU A 131 14.08 27.27 29.61
N PRO A 132 13.87 26.66 30.80
CA PRO A 132 13.38 25.27 30.89
C PRO A 132 11.95 25.10 30.35
N SER A 133 11.06 26.08 30.61
CA SER A 133 9.68 26.06 30.13
C SER A 133 9.61 26.21 28.61
N LEU A 134 10.44 27.09 28.03
CA LEU A 134 10.54 27.25 26.58
C LEU A 134 11.03 25.98 25.89
N LEU A 135 12.06 25.33 26.46
CA LEU A 135 12.57 24.05 25.96
C LEU A 135 11.51 22.95 26.02
N GLY A 136 10.76 22.86 27.13
CA GLY A 136 9.66 21.91 27.27
C GLY A 136 8.54 22.12 26.25
N GLY A 137 8.18 23.38 25.98
CA GLY A 137 7.21 23.75 24.95
C GLY A 137 7.67 23.35 23.54
N ILE A 138 8.95 23.56 23.22
CA ILE A 138 9.53 23.17 21.93
C ILE A 138 9.48 21.64 21.74
N ILE A 139 9.87 20.86 22.75
CA ILE A 139 9.85 19.39 22.70
C ILE A 139 8.43 18.88 22.44
N MET A 140 7.43 19.41 23.15
CA MET A 140 6.02 19.05 22.96
C MET A 140 5.54 19.37 21.54
N PHE A 141 5.85 20.57 21.04
CA PHE A 141 5.45 20.99 19.70
C PHE A 141 6.08 20.13 18.61
N LEU A 142 7.37 19.81 18.72
CA LEU A 142 8.06 18.92 17.78
C LEU A 142 7.47 17.51 17.78
N ALA A 143 7.10 16.97 18.94
CA ALA A 143 6.46 15.65 19.02
C ALA A 143 5.11 15.62 18.29
N TRP A 144 4.29 16.68 18.41
CA TRP A 144 3.05 16.81 17.65
C TRP A 144 3.28 16.88 16.14
N ILE A 145 4.32 17.59 15.69
CA ILE A 145 4.69 17.66 14.27
C ILE A 145 5.07 16.28 13.75
N VAL A 146 5.95 15.56 14.45
CA VAL A 146 6.39 14.22 14.04
C VAL A 146 5.21 13.26 13.95
N ALA A 147 4.31 13.28 14.94
CA ALA A 147 3.11 12.46 14.92
C ALA A 147 2.16 12.82 13.77
N GLY A 148 1.95 14.12 13.52
CA GLY A 148 1.15 14.60 12.41
C GLY A 148 1.69 14.16 11.05
N ILE A 149 3.01 14.27 10.84
CA ILE A 149 3.68 13.82 9.61
C ILE A 149 3.53 12.31 9.44
N ALA A 150 3.76 11.52 10.48
CA ALA A 150 3.63 10.07 10.42
C ALA A 150 2.19 9.64 10.06
N LEU A 151 1.19 10.26 10.69
CA LEU A 151 -0.23 10.00 10.36
C LEU A 151 -0.57 10.40 8.92
N ALA A 152 -0.06 11.54 8.44
CA ALA A 152 -0.27 11.98 7.07
C ALA A 152 0.33 10.98 6.06
N ILE A 153 1.54 10.48 6.32
CA ILE A 153 2.19 9.47 5.48
C ILE A 153 1.37 8.17 5.46
N LEU A 154 0.91 7.69 6.62
CA LEU A 154 0.05 6.50 6.71
C LEU A 154 -1.24 6.64 5.89
N MET A 155 -1.89 7.80 6.00
CA MET A 155 -3.13 8.09 5.27
C MET A 155 -2.90 8.15 3.76
N ILE A 156 -1.89 8.90 3.32
CA ILE A 156 -1.57 9.04 1.88
C ILE A 156 -1.21 7.68 1.29
N ALA A 157 -0.42 6.87 1.98
CA ALA A 157 -0.04 5.54 1.50
C ALA A 157 -1.26 4.63 1.29
N LYS A 158 -2.18 4.57 2.27
CA LYS A 158 -3.41 3.78 2.15
C LYS A 158 -4.31 4.27 1.03
N VAL A 159 -4.55 5.57 0.96
CA VAL A 159 -5.41 6.17 -0.08
C VAL A 159 -4.83 5.91 -1.47
N ALA A 160 -3.53 6.12 -1.66
CA ALA A 160 -2.85 5.85 -2.93
C ALA A 160 -2.97 4.37 -3.31
N MET A 161 -2.78 3.45 -2.37
CA MET A 161 -2.95 2.02 -2.59
C MET A 161 -4.37 1.70 -3.07
N TRP A 162 -5.41 2.23 -2.42
CA TRP A 162 -6.80 1.97 -2.82
C TRP A 162 -7.15 2.50 -4.21
N VAL A 163 -6.62 3.67 -4.57
CA VAL A 163 -6.77 4.26 -5.92
C VAL A 163 -6.08 3.41 -6.97
N LEU A 164 -4.85 2.97 -6.71
CA LEU A 164 -4.11 2.10 -7.63
C LEU A 164 -4.78 0.75 -7.81
N ILE A 165 -5.31 0.18 -6.73
CA ILE A 165 -6.05 -1.07 -6.79
C ILE A 165 -7.35 -0.89 -7.59
N GLY A 166 -8.10 0.19 -7.33
CA GLY A 166 -9.34 0.48 -8.07
C GLY A 166 -9.11 0.65 -9.58
N THR A 167 -7.95 1.16 -9.98
CA THR A 167 -7.53 1.27 -11.40
C THR A 167 -6.82 0.03 -11.93
N GLY A 168 -6.67 -1.00 -11.11
CA GLY A 168 -5.96 -2.24 -11.44
C GLY A 168 -6.39 -2.94 -12.73
N PRO A 169 -7.69 -3.01 -13.10
CA PRO A 169 -8.11 -3.69 -14.32
C PRO A 169 -7.41 -3.13 -15.57
N ILE A 170 -7.15 -1.82 -15.63
CA ILE A 170 -6.46 -1.17 -16.76
C ILE A 170 -5.05 -1.73 -16.91
N PHE A 171 -4.28 -1.71 -15.82
CA PHE A 171 -2.88 -2.09 -15.81
C PHE A 171 -2.68 -3.61 -15.93
N ILE A 172 -3.60 -4.40 -15.36
CA ILE A 172 -3.67 -5.85 -15.55
C ILE A 172 -3.96 -6.18 -17.01
N GLY A 173 -4.89 -5.45 -17.65
CA GLY A 173 -5.15 -5.54 -19.07
C GLY A 173 -3.92 -5.23 -19.93
N CYS A 174 -3.11 -4.23 -19.55
CA CYS A 174 -1.84 -3.93 -20.22
C CYS A 174 -0.82 -5.06 -20.15
N MET A 175 -0.85 -5.93 -19.13
CA MET A 175 0.06 -7.09 -19.05
C MET A 175 -0.17 -8.12 -20.16
N LEU A 176 -1.31 -8.04 -20.86
CA LEU A 176 -1.65 -8.93 -21.96
C LEU A 176 -0.72 -8.72 -23.17
N PHE A 177 -0.35 -7.48 -23.45
CA PHE A 177 0.41 -7.10 -24.64
C PHE A 177 1.87 -6.88 -24.28
N HIS A 178 2.78 -7.40 -25.11
CA HIS A 178 4.22 -7.27 -24.87
C HIS A 178 4.66 -5.80 -24.79
N GLN A 179 4.10 -4.94 -25.64
CA GLN A 179 4.44 -3.52 -25.73
C GLN A 179 3.99 -2.71 -24.50
N THR A 180 2.85 -3.03 -23.88
CA THR A 180 2.30 -2.29 -22.73
C THR A 180 2.54 -2.97 -21.39
N ARG A 181 3.18 -4.16 -21.38
CA ARG A 181 3.48 -4.94 -20.17
C ARG A 181 4.25 -4.16 -19.11
N ASN A 182 5.14 -3.25 -19.53
CA ASN A 182 5.91 -2.43 -18.61
C ASN A 182 5.02 -1.52 -17.73
N LEU A 183 3.87 -1.07 -18.26
CA LEU A 183 2.92 -0.28 -17.48
C LEU A 183 2.30 -1.10 -16.33
N GLY A 184 1.93 -2.35 -16.62
CA GLY A 184 1.44 -3.27 -15.60
C GLY A 184 2.49 -3.58 -14.54
N ALA A 185 3.75 -3.80 -14.95
CA ALA A 185 4.86 -4.05 -14.02
C ALA A 185 5.14 -2.83 -13.13
N ALA A 186 5.16 -1.62 -13.71
CA ALA A 186 5.36 -0.37 -12.97
C ALA A 186 4.22 -0.12 -11.98
N TRP A 187 2.97 -0.33 -12.38
CA TRP A 187 1.81 -0.25 -11.50
C TRP A 187 1.89 -1.22 -10.32
N PHE A 188 2.26 -2.48 -10.57
CA PHE A 188 2.40 -3.47 -9.51
C PHE A 188 3.52 -3.09 -8.53
N ALA A 189 4.66 -2.63 -9.04
CA ALA A 189 5.75 -2.12 -8.21
C ALA A 189 5.32 -0.91 -7.37
N GLN A 190 4.48 -0.03 -7.93
CA GLN A 190 3.96 1.13 -7.22
C GLN A 190 2.98 0.73 -6.11
N ILE A 191 2.11 -0.26 -6.33
CA ILE A 191 1.27 -0.81 -5.25
C ILE A 191 2.14 -1.38 -4.14
N LEU A 192 3.15 -2.19 -4.49
CA LEU A 192 4.06 -2.76 -3.51
C LEU A 192 4.80 -1.68 -2.71
N HIS A 193 5.20 -0.60 -3.38
CA HIS A 193 5.80 0.55 -2.71
C HIS A 193 4.85 1.14 -1.66
N TYR A 194 3.61 1.45 -2.04
CA TYR A 194 2.63 2.04 -1.12
C TYR A 194 2.18 1.07 -0.02
N SER A 195 2.18 -0.24 -0.25
CA SER A 195 1.85 -1.22 0.77
C SER A 195 2.93 -1.35 1.83
N ILE A 196 4.21 -1.13 1.48
CA ILE A 196 5.33 -1.24 2.42
C ILE A 196 5.54 0.06 3.22
N ILE A 197 5.16 1.24 2.69
CA ILE A 197 5.32 2.51 3.44
C ILE A 197 4.73 2.44 4.86
N PRO A 198 3.49 1.95 5.09
CA PRO A 198 2.96 1.79 6.43
C PRO A 198 3.87 0.94 7.31
N MET A 199 4.34 -0.21 6.84
CA MET A 199 5.28 -1.05 7.60
C MET A 199 6.49 -0.26 8.10
N PHE A 200 7.13 0.55 7.25
CA PHE A 200 8.28 1.37 7.68
C PHE A 200 7.90 2.38 8.78
N VAL A 201 6.73 2.99 8.70
CA VAL A 201 6.26 3.90 9.76
C VAL A 201 6.12 3.15 11.09
N TYR A 202 5.64 1.91 11.10
CA TYR A 202 5.52 1.11 12.32
C TYR A 202 6.89 0.83 12.93
N VAL A 203 7.89 0.49 12.11
CA VAL A 203 9.27 0.27 12.56
C VAL A 203 9.88 1.55 13.14
N VAL A 204 9.63 2.71 12.51
CA VAL A 204 10.11 4.00 13.04
C VAL A 204 9.44 4.33 14.37
N VAL A 205 8.14 4.10 14.50
CA VAL A 205 7.40 4.31 15.76
C VAL A 205 7.93 3.40 16.86
N ALA A 206 8.13 2.11 16.55
CA ALA A 206 8.74 1.13 17.44
C ALA A 206 10.10 1.60 17.97
N PHE A 207 10.97 2.03 17.05
CA PHE A 207 12.30 2.57 17.39
C PHE A 207 12.21 3.82 18.26
N LEU A 208 11.34 4.78 17.93
CA LEU A 208 11.18 6.01 18.71
C LEU A 208 10.71 5.70 20.13
N ILE A 209 9.79 4.76 20.30
CA ILE A 209 9.31 4.36 21.63
C ILE A 209 10.45 3.71 22.44
N ALA A 210 11.23 2.81 21.84
CA ALA A 210 12.40 2.22 22.48
C ALA A 210 13.44 3.28 22.87
N ALA A 211 13.66 4.27 22.01
CA ALA A 211 14.58 5.38 22.31
C ALA A 211 14.09 6.29 23.45
N LEU A 212 12.77 6.45 23.61
CA LEU A 212 12.17 7.26 24.68
C LEU A 212 12.19 6.58 26.05
N ASN A 213 12.20 5.25 26.09
CA ASN A 213 12.25 4.45 27.31
C ASN A 213 13.46 3.50 27.26
N PRO A 214 14.68 3.98 27.59
CA PRO A 214 15.91 3.20 27.45
C PRO A 214 16.04 2.02 28.44
N GLU A 215 15.08 1.86 29.36
CA GLU A 215 15.02 0.76 30.33
C GLU A 215 14.20 -0.44 29.83
N LEU A 216 13.70 -0.39 28.58
CA LEU A 216 13.05 -1.49 27.87
C LEU A 216 14.05 -2.33 27.07
#